data_AF-A0A5C6BQ29-F1
#
_entry.id   AF-A0A5C6BQ29-F1
#
_cell.length_a   1.000
_cell.length_b   1.000
_cell.length_c   1.000
_cell.angle_alpha   90.00
_cell.angle_beta   90.00
_cell.angle_gamma   90.00
#
_symmetry.space_group_name_H-M   'P 1'
#
loop_
_entity.id
_entity.type
_entity.pdbx_description
1 polymer ?
#
loop_
_entity_poly.entity_id
_entity_poly.type
_entity_poly.pdbx_seq_one_letter_code
_entity_poly.pdbx_strand_id
1 'polypeptide(L)'
;MTQPNFDEHDTLPPSMDPAVGGGTEDPPRDFVGILKRLGPGMIIAGSIVGSGELIATTKTGAEAGITLLWLIIIGCVIKVFVQIEIGRYTVSHGETPLAALNRIPGPRLRVNWLLWYWLVMMISILGQAGGIVGGVGQSLAIAVPITGDYARAVQVPNEADLLRYVEFIDHDQVTSADEVPEEAARIQRGNEFIAGRMERLGERGAVLIATTRDLIHAKSQLAEIADTTPAPIDGEPASAAEIELAQREQAVSDIQSRLKEMTSPFTFDDRIWGTIIALITVGLLCRGRYKLIQNLSMTLVVSFTFITIGNVISLQTHEEFALKVDDYLYGLSFHIPEGIAGLKAAMFTFGIIGVGASELVAYPYWCLEKGYAKFAGPRSPDESWAKRARGWMMVMHYDAFASMVVYTIATLAFFVMGAAALYQQGLVPEGMRMVSTLIEQYVPVFGEHARWLFLIGAIAVLYSTFLVANAGFARLYTDFLKVLGVMDPHNEKTHDRSIMIFGMVLPMICAGVYWIPNANPVALVMFGGLTQAVMLPMLAFAALIFRYRMTDSRLCPGRLWDTLLIISCIGLTIAGVFTAFLKIAG
;
A
#
# COMPACT_ATOMS: atom_id res chain seq x y z
N MET A 1 -39.78 17.43 -4.90
CA MET A 1 -38.66 16.83 -4.13
C MET A 1 -38.37 17.78 -2.98
N THR A 2 -38.86 17.44 -1.79
CA THR A 2 -38.58 18.17 -0.55
C THR A 2 -37.08 18.17 -0.29
N GLN A 3 -36.50 19.33 0.06
CA GLN A 3 -35.10 19.39 0.47
C GLN A 3 -34.91 18.41 1.65
N PRO A 4 -33.87 17.55 1.62
CA PRO A 4 -33.65 16.61 2.72
C PRO A 4 -33.51 17.41 4.01
N ASN A 5 -34.34 17.06 5.00
CA ASN A 5 -34.27 17.63 6.34
C ASN A 5 -32.86 17.34 6.88
N PHE A 6 -32.07 18.38 7.15
CA PHE A 6 -30.64 18.25 7.46
C PHE A 6 -30.36 17.68 8.87
N ASP A 7 -31.41 17.38 9.65
CA ASP A 7 -31.33 17.11 11.08
C ASP A 7 -31.27 15.63 11.53
N GLU A 8 -31.13 14.63 10.64
CA GLU A 8 -31.32 13.25 11.14
C GLU A 8 -30.08 12.40 11.45
N HIS A 9 -28.84 12.79 11.11
CA HIS A 9 -27.65 12.01 11.49
C HIS A 9 -26.37 12.85 11.62
N ASP A 10 -26.34 13.83 12.53
CA ASP A 10 -25.04 14.33 13.01
C ASP A 10 -24.30 13.16 13.69
N THR A 11 -23.17 12.79 13.12
CA THR A 11 -22.31 11.69 13.59
C THR A 11 -21.06 12.22 14.30
N LEU A 12 -20.87 13.54 14.31
CA LEU A 12 -19.73 14.16 14.94
C LEU A 12 -19.87 14.09 16.46
N PRO A 13 -18.76 13.80 17.17
CA PRO A 13 -18.71 14.05 18.59
C PRO A 13 -18.75 15.57 18.84
N PRO A 14 -19.27 16.03 20.00
CA PRO A 14 -19.37 17.45 20.35
C PRO A 14 -18.09 18.27 20.14
N SER A 15 -16.91 17.68 20.28
CA SER A 15 -15.64 18.38 20.05
C SER A 15 -15.43 18.82 18.60
N MET A 16 -15.96 18.08 17.63
CA MET A 16 -15.84 18.32 16.19
C MET A 16 -17.07 19.02 15.58
N ASP A 17 -18.21 18.93 16.24
CA ASP A 17 -19.48 19.49 15.76
C ASP A 17 -19.40 21.03 15.60
N PRO A 18 -19.65 21.57 14.38
CA PRO A 18 -19.73 23.01 14.15
C PRO A 18 -20.87 23.72 14.92
N ALA A 19 -21.92 23.00 15.32
CA ALA A 19 -23.06 23.54 16.05
C ALA A 19 -22.81 23.67 17.57
N VAL A 20 -21.97 22.81 18.15
CA VAL A 20 -21.66 22.79 19.59
C VAL A 20 -20.38 23.58 19.88
N GLY A 21 -20.54 24.90 20.07
CA GLY A 21 -19.63 25.72 20.87
C GLY A 21 -18.15 25.72 20.43
N GLY A 22 -17.84 26.43 19.36
CA GLY A 22 -16.51 26.91 19.02
C GLY A 22 -16.65 28.13 18.14
N GLY A 23 -15.98 29.23 18.48
CA GLY A 23 -16.05 30.45 17.66
C GLY A 23 -15.63 30.14 16.23
N THR A 24 -16.43 30.57 15.26
CA THR A 24 -16.02 30.55 13.85
C THR A 24 -14.69 31.27 13.71
N GLU A 25 -13.77 30.71 12.94
CA GLU A 25 -12.47 31.32 12.71
C GLU A 25 -12.36 31.75 11.26
N ASP A 26 -11.89 32.98 11.04
CA ASP A 26 -11.64 33.45 9.68
C ASP A 26 -10.45 32.68 9.08
N PRO A 27 -10.58 32.19 7.83
CA PRO A 27 -9.53 31.43 7.19
C PRO A 27 -8.29 32.32 6.95
N PRO A 28 -7.07 31.80 7.16
CA PRO A 28 -5.85 32.55 6.90
C PRO A 28 -5.78 32.94 5.41
N ARG A 29 -5.29 34.16 5.15
CA ARG A 29 -5.12 34.70 3.79
C ARG A 29 -3.67 34.75 3.34
N ASP A 30 -2.74 34.72 4.28
CA ASP A 30 -1.32 34.73 4.05
C ASP A 30 -0.76 33.30 3.95
N PHE A 31 0.31 33.15 3.18
CA PHE A 31 0.94 31.85 2.95
C PHE A 31 1.41 31.18 4.25
N VAL A 32 1.95 31.96 5.20
CA VAL A 32 2.44 31.45 6.49
C VAL A 32 1.28 30.96 7.36
N GLY A 33 0.16 31.70 7.39
CA GLY A 33 -1.06 31.30 8.06
C GLY A 33 -1.64 30.00 7.51
N ILE A 34 -1.67 29.84 6.18
CA ILE A 34 -2.10 28.60 5.52
C ILE A 34 -1.18 27.44 5.91
N LEU A 35 0.14 27.64 5.84
CA LEU A 35 1.14 26.60 6.15
C LEU A 35 1.00 26.07 7.59
N LYS A 36 0.69 26.96 8.55
CA LYS A 36 0.44 26.57 9.96
C LYS A 36 -0.83 25.73 10.16
N ARG A 37 -1.78 25.81 9.22
CA ARG A 37 -3.05 25.07 9.29
C ARG A 37 -3.01 23.74 8.58
N LEU A 38 -2.01 23.48 7.75
CA LEU A 38 -1.80 22.16 7.14
C LEU A 38 -1.57 21.08 8.23
N GLY A 39 -1.74 19.82 7.84
CA GLY A 39 -1.58 18.68 8.74
C GLY A 39 -2.30 17.43 8.27
N PRO A 40 -3.63 17.48 7.99
CA PRO A 40 -4.39 16.31 7.54
C PRO A 40 -3.75 15.59 6.34
N GLY A 41 -3.28 16.35 5.34
CA GLY A 41 -2.62 15.81 4.16
C GLY A 41 -1.28 15.16 4.51
N MET A 42 -0.49 15.76 5.39
CA MET A 42 0.79 15.17 5.82
C MET A 42 0.61 13.89 6.65
N ILE A 43 -0.48 13.79 7.41
CA ILE A 43 -0.85 12.53 8.08
C ILE A 43 -1.12 11.46 7.01
N ILE A 44 -1.90 11.78 5.98
CA ILE A 44 -2.17 10.85 4.88
C ILE A 44 -0.92 10.50 4.09
N ALA A 45 -0.03 11.46 3.83
CA ALA A 45 1.26 11.18 3.22
C ALA A 45 2.06 10.15 4.06
N GLY A 46 1.96 10.20 5.40
CA GLY A 46 2.60 9.20 6.27
C GLY A 46 1.98 7.83 6.30
N SER A 47 0.67 7.71 6.04
CA SER A 47 0.06 6.40 5.80
C SER A 47 0.33 5.85 4.40
N ILE A 48 0.77 6.70 3.47
CA ILE A 48 1.12 6.28 2.11
C ILE A 48 2.58 5.87 2.10
N VAL A 49 3.48 6.86 2.26
CA VAL A 49 4.95 6.83 2.08
C VAL A 49 5.62 5.84 3.02
N GLY A 50 5.39 4.55 2.80
CA GLY A 50 6.01 3.48 3.53
C GLY A 50 5.64 2.09 3.04
N SER A 51 4.45 1.58 3.31
CA SER A 51 4.14 0.21 2.90
C SER A 51 3.87 0.05 1.41
N GLY A 52 3.18 1.03 0.78
CA GLY A 52 2.85 0.98 -0.63
C GLY A 52 4.08 1.25 -1.51
N GLU A 53 4.95 2.16 -1.09
CA GLU A 53 6.08 2.60 -1.90
C GLU A 53 7.32 1.73 -1.70
N LEU A 54 7.69 1.43 -0.45
CA LEU A 54 8.88 0.62 -0.17
C LEU A 54 8.72 -0.81 -0.69
N ILE A 55 7.51 -1.37 -0.60
CA ILE A 55 7.24 -2.77 -1.00
C ILE A 55 6.69 -2.82 -2.42
N ALA A 56 5.46 -2.31 -2.64
CA ALA A 56 4.75 -2.52 -3.91
C ALA A 56 5.38 -1.75 -5.06
N THR A 57 5.66 -0.46 -4.87
CA THR A 57 6.21 0.41 -5.93
C THR A 57 7.62 0.01 -6.30
N THR A 58 8.45 -0.34 -5.32
CA THR A 58 9.81 -0.81 -5.57
C THR A 58 9.81 -2.17 -6.28
N LYS A 59 8.91 -3.09 -5.91
CA LYS A 59 8.67 -4.35 -6.64
C LYS A 59 8.20 -4.09 -8.08
N THR A 60 7.26 -3.16 -8.29
CA THR A 60 6.85 -2.77 -9.65
C THR A 60 8.04 -2.25 -10.47
N GLY A 61 8.88 -1.39 -9.89
CA GLY A 61 10.09 -0.92 -10.57
C GLY A 61 11.02 -2.09 -10.94
N ALA A 62 11.17 -3.08 -10.06
CA ALA A 62 11.96 -4.28 -10.29
C ALA A 62 11.38 -5.21 -11.37
N GLU A 63 10.06 -5.24 -11.55
CA GLU A 63 9.38 -6.09 -12.55
C GLU A 63 9.24 -5.42 -13.92
N ALA A 64 8.83 -4.15 -13.94
CA ALA A 64 8.42 -3.45 -15.17
C ALA A 64 9.46 -2.43 -15.67
N GLY A 65 10.56 -2.25 -14.94
CA GLY A 65 11.57 -1.24 -15.24
C GLY A 65 10.97 0.16 -15.18
N ILE A 66 11.47 1.08 -16.00
CA ILE A 66 11.01 2.48 -16.01
C ILE A 66 9.69 2.69 -16.78
N THR A 67 9.21 1.69 -17.53
CA THR A 67 8.06 1.77 -18.44
C THR A 67 6.78 2.32 -17.78
N LEU A 68 6.55 2.00 -16.50
CA LEU A 68 5.35 2.40 -15.76
C LEU A 68 5.46 3.77 -15.06
N LEU A 69 6.52 4.56 -15.33
CA LEU A 69 6.74 5.85 -14.69
C LEU A 69 5.55 6.81 -14.90
N TRP A 70 5.04 6.94 -16.13
CA TRP A 70 3.89 7.79 -16.43
C TRP A 70 2.63 7.37 -15.64
N LEU A 71 2.42 6.07 -15.48
CA LEU A 71 1.24 5.52 -14.84
C LEU A 71 1.24 5.80 -13.34
N ILE A 72 2.41 5.79 -12.71
CA ILE A 72 2.61 6.16 -11.31
C ILE A 72 2.25 7.64 -11.09
N ILE A 73 2.78 8.52 -11.94
CA ILE A 73 2.50 9.97 -11.85
C ILE A 73 1.00 10.22 -11.98
N ILE A 74 0.36 9.64 -13.00
CA ILE A 74 -1.07 9.81 -13.22
C ILE A 74 -1.86 9.22 -12.05
N GLY A 75 -1.54 8.01 -11.60
CA GLY A 75 -2.21 7.35 -10.48
C GLY A 75 -2.17 8.17 -9.18
N CYS A 76 -1.04 8.82 -8.90
CA CYS A 76 -0.88 9.69 -7.74
C CYS A 76 -1.64 11.02 -7.87
N VAL A 77 -1.64 11.62 -9.06
CA VAL A 77 -2.22 12.95 -9.30
C VAL A 77 -3.74 12.90 -9.40
N ILE A 78 -4.31 11.95 -10.14
CA ILE A 78 -5.75 12.00 -10.43
C ILE A 78 -6.59 11.82 -9.16
N LYS A 79 -6.14 11.02 -8.20
CA LYS A 79 -6.93 10.66 -7.01
C LYS A 79 -7.24 11.85 -6.10
N VAL A 80 -6.41 12.90 -6.15
CA VAL A 80 -6.56 14.11 -5.31
C VAL A 80 -7.89 14.83 -5.57
N PHE A 81 -8.43 14.76 -6.79
CA PHE A 81 -9.68 15.44 -7.14
C PHE A 81 -10.87 14.80 -6.43
N VAL A 82 -10.94 13.45 -6.42
CA VAL A 82 -11.95 12.71 -5.67
C VAL A 82 -11.78 12.91 -4.17
N GLN A 83 -10.54 12.90 -3.67
CA GLN A 83 -10.23 13.19 -2.26
C GLN A 83 -10.78 14.54 -1.81
N ILE A 84 -10.54 15.59 -2.60
CA ILE A 84 -10.98 16.96 -2.29
C ILE A 84 -12.51 17.08 -2.38
N GLU A 85 -13.19 16.39 -3.30
CA GLU A 85 -14.66 16.43 -3.36
C GLU A 85 -15.32 15.79 -2.14
N ILE A 86 -14.86 14.62 -1.72
CA ILE A 86 -15.36 13.97 -0.50
C ILE A 86 -15.04 14.85 0.72
N GLY A 87 -13.84 15.43 0.77
CA GLY A 87 -13.44 16.40 1.80
C GLY A 87 -14.32 17.66 1.81
N ARG A 88 -14.65 18.21 0.64
CA ARG A 88 -15.51 19.39 0.52
C ARG A 88 -16.88 19.09 1.11
N TYR A 89 -17.45 17.95 0.71
CA TYR A 89 -18.78 17.57 1.15
C TYR A 89 -18.85 17.43 2.67
N THR A 90 -17.96 16.63 3.26
CA THR A 90 -17.89 16.41 4.72
C THR A 90 -17.63 17.70 5.52
N VAL A 91 -16.67 18.53 5.11
CA VAL A 91 -16.34 19.79 5.80
C VAL A 91 -17.49 20.80 5.72
N SER A 92 -18.19 20.86 4.58
CA SER A 92 -19.31 21.79 4.37
C SER A 92 -20.60 21.36 5.09
N HIS A 93 -20.81 20.07 5.28
CA HIS A 93 -21.99 19.52 5.95
C HIS A 93 -21.77 19.24 7.43
N GLY A 94 -20.52 19.20 7.90
CA GLY A 94 -20.22 18.82 9.27
C GLY A 94 -20.64 17.40 9.57
N GLU A 95 -20.38 16.45 8.67
CA GLU A 95 -20.65 15.03 8.91
C GLU A 95 -19.42 14.19 8.55
N THR A 96 -19.31 13.01 9.17
CA THR A 96 -18.17 12.12 8.93
C THR A 96 -18.22 11.54 7.51
N PRO A 97 -17.06 11.14 6.95
CA PRO A 97 -17.01 10.52 5.63
C PRO A 97 -17.88 9.26 5.52
N LEU A 98 -18.02 8.42 6.56
CA LEU A 98 -18.89 7.25 6.46
C LEU A 98 -20.37 7.63 6.51
N ALA A 99 -20.75 8.64 7.30
CA ALA A 99 -22.11 9.18 7.28
C ALA A 99 -22.45 9.76 5.90
N ALA A 100 -21.52 10.51 5.29
CA ALA A 100 -21.64 11.01 3.93
C ALA A 100 -21.87 9.88 2.92
N LEU A 101 -21.04 8.84 2.96
CA LEU A 101 -21.16 7.68 2.06
C LEU A 101 -22.49 6.91 2.26
N ASN A 102 -23.05 6.91 3.48
CA ASN A 102 -24.33 6.28 3.77
C ASN A 102 -25.54 6.97 3.08
N ARG A 103 -25.39 8.25 2.71
CA ARG A 103 -26.43 9.03 2.01
C ARG A 103 -26.55 8.72 0.52
N ILE A 104 -25.54 8.07 -0.06
CA ILE A 104 -25.53 7.70 -1.48
C ILE A 104 -26.72 6.79 -1.80
N PRO A 105 -27.34 6.89 -2.99
CA PRO A 105 -28.40 5.98 -3.40
C PRO A 105 -27.88 4.54 -3.54
N GLY A 106 -28.69 3.56 -3.12
CA GLY A 106 -28.38 2.14 -3.29
C GLY A 106 -29.13 1.25 -2.30
N PRO A 107 -28.96 -0.08 -2.41
CA PRO A 107 -29.50 -1.05 -1.45
C PRO A 107 -29.05 -0.76 -0.02
N ARG A 108 -29.95 -0.95 0.95
CA ARG A 108 -29.69 -0.72 2.37
C ARG A 108 -30.04 -1.95 3.19
N LEU A 109 -29.06 -2.43 3.97
CA LEU A 109 -29.25 -3.42 5.02
C LEU A 109 -28.79 -2.76 6.33
N ARG A 110 -29.70 -2.06 7.02
CA ARG A 110 -29.44 -1.05 8.07
C ARG A 110 -28.66 0.17 7.59
N VAL A 111 -27.48 -0.05 7.01
CA VAL A 111 -26.64 0.95 6.34
C VAL A 111 -26.52 0.64 4.85
N ASN A 112 -26.00 1.58 4.07
CA ASN A 112 -25.76 1.41 2.63
C ASN A 112 -24.81 0.23 2.37
N TRP A 113 -25.06 -0.56 1.32
CA TRP A 113 -24.20 -1.66 0.87
C TRP A 113 -22.72 -1.27 0.71
N LEU A 114 -22.46 -0.01 0.33
CA LEU A 114 -21.12 0.56 0.22
C LEU A 114 -20.35 0.51 1.55
N LEU A 115 -21.04 0.73 2.68
CA LEU A 115 -20.46 0.67 4.01
C LEU A 115 -20.17 -0.77 4.45
N TRP A 116 -20.96 -1.74 4.00
CA TRP A 116 -20.66 -3.16 4.20
C TRP A 116 -19.44 -3.61 3.42
N TYR A 117 -19.34 -3.18 2.15
CA TYR A 117 -18.14 -3.42 1.37
C TYR A 117 -16.91 -2.74 1.99
N TRP A 118 -17.05 -1.49 2.43
CA TRP A 118 -16.02 -0.78 3.18
C TRP A 118 -15.59 -1.58 4.42
N LEU A 119 -16.52 -2.18 5.18
CA LEU A 119 -16.17 -3.01 6.34
C LEU A 119 -15.36 -4.25 5.94
N VAL A 120 -15.74 -4.93 4.86
CA VAL A 120 -15.00 -6.09 4.32
C VAL A 120 -13.58 -5.67 3.91
N MET A 121 -13.46 -4.56 3.17
CA MET A 121 -12.18 -3.97 2.79
C MET A 121 -11.33 -3.67 4.03
N MET A 122 -11.91 -3.05 5.06
CA MET A 122 -11.19 -2.72 6.29
C MET A 122 -10.68 -3.97 7.03
N ILE A 123 -11.45 -5.05 7.07
CA ILE A 123 -11.01 -6.34 7.64
C ILE A 123 -9.81 -6.89 6.84
N SER A 124 -9.88 -6.84 5.49
CA SER A 124 -8.76 -7.25 4.64
C SER A 124 -7.51 -6.39 4.83
N ILE A 125 -7.68 -5.08 5.05
CA ILE A 125 -6.61 -4.12 5.32
C ILE A 125 -5.87 -4.41 6.64
N LEU A 126 -6.50 -5.06 7.63
CA LEU A 126 -5.77 -5.53 8.82
C LEU A 126 -4.69 -6.55 8.45
N GLY A 127 -4.90 -7.33 7.39
CA GLY A 127 -3.88 -8.19 6.79
C GLY A 127 -2.73 -7.36 6.24
N GLN A 128 -3.03 -6.36 5.41
CA GLN A 128 -2.02 -5.42 4.89
C GLN A 128 -1.22 -4.78 6.02
N ALA A 129 -1.87 -4.20 7.03
CA ALA A 129 -1.21 -3.62 8.20
C ALA A 129 -0.39 -4.64 9.00
N GLY A 130 -0.81 -5.91 9.04
CA GLY A 130 -0.02 -7.04 9.53
C GLY A 130 1.28 -7.26 8.75
N GLY A 131 1.21 -7.16 7.42
CA GLY A 131 2.40 -7.15 6.55
C GLY A 131 3.33 -5.96 6.82
N ILE A 132 2.78 -4.77 7.08
CA ILE A 132 3.57 -3.56 7.39
C ILE A 132 4.34 -3.74 8.69
N VAL A 133 3.66 -4.16 9.78
CA VAL A 133 4.32 -4.39 11.07
C VAL A 133 5.32 -5.53 10.99
N GLY A 134 5.04 -6.54 10.16
CA GLY A 134 6.02 -7.56 9.79
C GLY A 134 7.26 -6.95 9.14
N GLY A 135 7.12 -6.07 8.15
CA GLY A 135 8.25 -5.36 7.52
C GLY A 135 9.07 -4.50 8.50
N VAL A 136 8.42 -3.84 9.48
CA VAL A 136 9.13 -3.14 10.56
C VAL A 136 9.92 -4.15 11.40
N GLY A 137 9.28 -5.26 11.76
CA GLY A 137 9.88 -6.35 12.52
C GLY A 137 11.09 -6.97 11.82
N GLN A 138 10.99 -7.20 10.51
CA GLN A 138 12.07 -7.66 9.65
C GLN A 138 13.26 -6.70 9.62
N SER A 139 12.98 -5.41 9.45
CA SER A 139 14.02 -4.37 9.47
C SER A 139 14.73 -4.33 10.83
N LEU A 140 13.98 -4.43 11.93
CA LEU A 140 14.53 -4.50 13.28
C LEU A 140 15.29 -5.80 13.55
N ALA A 141 14.83 -6.94 13.03
CA ALA A 141 15.52 -8.23 13.18
C ALA A 141 16.87 -8.26 12.44
N ILE A 142 17.01 -7.50 11.36
CA ILE A 142 18.30 -7.30 10.66
C ILE A 142 19.20 -6.33 11.44
N ALA A 143 18.63 -5.26 12.00
CA ALA A 143 19.37 -4.22 12.69
C ALA A 143 19.83 -4.64 14.10
N VAL A 144 18.94 -5.28 14.84
CA VAL A 144 19.11 -5.71 16.23
C VAL A 144 18.57 -7.14 16.38
N PRO A 145 19.35 -8.16 15.98
CA PRO A 145 18.92 -9.56 16.10
C PRO A 145 18.74 -9.96 17.58
N ILE A 146 17.71 -10.75 17.88
CA ILE A 146 17.45 -11.27 19.23
C ILE A 146 18.07 -12.67 19.34
N THR A 147 17.67 -13.58 18.46
CA THR A 147 18.23 -14.93 18.32
C THR A 147 19.11 -15.06 17.05
N GLY A 148 18.94 -14.14 16.11
CA GLY A 148 19.63 -14.14 14.82
C GLY A 148 19.10 -15.19 13.84
N ASP A 149 17.92 -15.77 14.09
CA ASP A 149 17.28 -16.73 13.19
C ASP A 149 16.87 -16.08 11.86
N TYR A 150 16.25 -14.90 11.93
CA TYR A 150 15.81 -14.13 10.76
C TYR A 150 16.99 -13.67 9.91
N ALA A 151 18.03 -13.11 10.53
CA ALA A 151 19.24 -12.68 9.84
C ALA A 151 19.94 -13.84 9.09
N ARG A 152 19.87 -15.07 9.62
CA ARG A 152 20.39 -16.28 8.95
C ARG A 152 19.47 -16.77 7.84
N ALA A 153 18.16 -16.72 8.05
CA ALA A 153 17.18 -17.15 7.05
C ALA A 153 17.21 -16.28 5.78
N VAL A 154 17.39 -14.97 5.95
CA VAL A 154 17.35 -14.01 4.84
C VAL A 154 18.54 -14.11 3.88
N GLN A 155 19.63 -14.77 4.29
CA GLN A 155 20.82 -15.01 3.46
C GLN A 155 20.60 -16.10 2.40
N VAL A 156 19.71 -17.05 2.66
CA VAL A 156 19.28 -18.04 1.67
C VAL A 156 18.47 -17.31 0.60
N PRO A 157 18.60 -17.58 -0.72
CA PRO A 157 17.73 -17.00 -1.74
C PRO A 157 16.29 -17.54 -1.70
N ASN A 158 15.37 -16.90 -2.42
CA ASN A 158 14.00 -17.40 -2.54
C ASN A 158 13.93 -18.59 -3.51
N GLU A 159 12.79 -19.29 -3.54
CA GLU A 159 12.57 -20.46 -4.42
C GLU A 159 12.70 -20.11 -5.92
N ALA A 160 12.16 -18.97 -6.35
CA ALA A 160 12.19 -18.54 -7.75
C ALA A 160 13.61 -18.23 -8.25
N ASP A 161 14.40 -17.52 -7.43
CA ASP A 161 15.81 -17.21 -7.68
C ASP A 161 16.64 -18.49 -7.77
N LEU A 162 16.35 -19.48 -6.90
CA LEU A 162 17.04 -20.77 -6.92
C LEU A 162 16.71 -21.57 -8.18
N LEU A 163 15.43 -21.67 -8.56
CA LEU A 163 15.01 -22.36 -9.77
C LEU A 163 15.71 -21.76 -10.99
N ARG A 164 15.63 -20.43 -11.14
CA ARG A 164 16.30 -19.71 -12.23
C ARG A 164 17.81 -19.93 -12.24
N TYR A 165 18.45 -19.87 -11.07
CA TYR A 165 19.89 -20.04 -10.96
C TYR A 165 20.34 -21.47 -11.31
N VAL A 166 19.61 -22.49 -10.88
CA VAL A 166 19.94 -23.90 -11.17
C VAL A 166 19.73 -24.21 -12.66
N GLU A 167 18.64 -23.72 -13.25
CA GLU A 167 18.43 -23.82 -14.71
C GLU A 167 19.57 -23.16 -15.49
N PHE A 168 20.03 -21.98 -15.05
CA PHE A 168 21.13 -21.26 -15.70
C PHE A 168 22.47 -22.01 -15.65
N ILE A 169 22.83 -22.63 -14.52
CA ILE A 169 24.09 -23.38 -14.41
C ILE A 169 24.04 -24.74 -15.11
N ASP A 170 22.85 -25.35 -15.23
CA ASP A 170 22.67 -26.66 -15.88
C ASP A 170 22.48 -26.54 -17.42
N HIS A 171 22.06 -25.38 -17.95
CA HIS A 171 21.91 -25.10 -19.39
C HIS A 171 23.02 -24.19 -19.96
N ASP A 172 24.27 -24.45 -19.55
CA ASP A 172 25.51 -24.00 -20.20
C ASP A 172 25.58 -22.49 -20.53
N GLN A 173 25.15 -21.60 -19.64
CA GLN A 173 25.25 -20.11 -19.73
C GLN A 173 24.80 -19.41 -21.04
N VAL A 174 24.34 -20.14 -22.05
CA VAL A 174 23.93 -19.59 -23.34
C VAL A 174 22.49 -19.13 -23.22
N THR A 175 22.33 -17.81 -23.11
CA THR A 175 21.05 -17.15 -23.34
C THR A 175 20.52 -17.55 -24.72
N SER A 176 19.21 -17.85 -24.79
CA SER A 176 18.61 -18.30 -26.04
C SER A 176 18.88 -17.27 -27.14
N ALA A 177 19.13 -17.72 -28.38
CA ALA A 177 19.46 -16.82 -29.50
C ALA A 177 18.34 -15.79 -29.81
N ASP A 178 17.14 -16.01 -29.27
CA ASP A 178 15.97 -15.16 -29.39
C ASP A 178 15.90 -14.06 -28.30
N GLU A 179 16.75 -14.12 -27.27
CA GLU A 179 16.78 -13.11 -26.20
C GLU A 179 17.51 -11.84 -26.62
N VAL A 180 16.91 -10.69 -26.30
CA VAL A 180 17.51 -9.37 -26.54
C VAL A 180 18.81 -9.25 -25.76
N PRO A 181 19.91 -8.71 -26.32
CA PRO A 181 21.22 -8.65 -25.65
C PRO A 181 21.20 -8.00 -24.25
N GLU A 182 20.34 -7.00 -24.03
CA GLU A 182 20.19 -6.37 -22.71
C GLU A 182 19.52 -7.29 -21.68
N GLU A 183 18.55 -8.09 -22.11
CA GLU A 183 17.85 -9.07 -21.28
C GLU A 183 18.80 -10.19 -20.86
N ALA A 184 19.64 -10.66 -21.78
CA ALA A 184 20.67 -11.65 -21.50
C ALA A 184 21.68 -11.17 -20.47
N ALA A 185 22.20 -9.95 -20.64
CA ALA A 185 23.12 -9.34 -19.69
C ALA A 185 22.48 -9.14 -18.32
N ARG A 186 21.19 -8.80 -18.26
CA ARG A 186 20.41 -8.71 -17.02
C ARG A 186 20.31 -10.06 -16.31
N ILE A 187 19.95 -11.11 -17.03
CA ILE A 187 19.81 -12.46 -16.48
C ILE A 187 21.16 -12.92 -15.90
N GLN A 188 22.25 -12.69 -16.64
CA GLN A 188 23.60 -13.01 -16.19
C GLN A 188 23.96 -12.30 -14.88
N ARG A 189 23.80 -10.97 -14.78
CA ARG A 189 24.10 -10.20 -13.56
C ARG A 189 23.35 -10.72 -12.33
N GLY A 190 22.06 -11.04 -12.49
CA GLY A 190 21.27 -11.61 -11.40
C GLY A 190 21.77 -12.97 -10.94
N ASN A 191 22.17 -13.83 -11.89
CA ASN A 191 22.67 -15.16 -11.56
C ASN A 191 24.06 -15.09 -10.90
N GLU A 192 24.92 -14.16 -11.31
CA GLU A 192 26.20 -13.87 -10.64
C GLU A 192 25.98 -13.40 -9.19
N PHE A 193 24.97 -12.56 -8.96
CA PHE A 193 24.58 -12.14 -7.61
C PHE A 193 24.14 -13.32 -6.73
N ILE A 194 23.33 -14.24 -7.28
CA ILE A 194 22.92 -15.46 -6.56
C ILE A 194 24.10 -16.40 -6.34
N ALA A 195 25.02 -16.53 -7.30
CA ALA A 195 26.24 -17.32 -7.15
C ALA A 195 27.06 -16.87 -5.93
N GLY A 196 27.26 -15.55 -5.77
CA GLY A 196 27.96 -15.00 -4.59
C GLY A 196 27.23 -15.22 -3.26
N ARG A 197 25.89 -15.36 -3.26
CA ARG A 197 25.15 -15.82 -2.08
C ARG A 197 25.36 -17.31 -1.82
N MET A 198 25.34 -18.14 -2.87
CA MET A 198 25.57 -19.58 -2.75
C MET A 198 26.97 -19.89 -2.21
N GLU A 199 27.99 -19.19 -2.69
CA GLU A 199 29.38 -19.35 -2.21
C GLU A 199 29.50 -19.04 -0.72
N ARG A 200 28.88 -17.94 -0.25
CA ARG A 200 28.84 -17.57 1.18
C ARG A 200 28.11 -18.60 2.05
N LEU A 201 27.16 -19.34 1.49
CA LEU A 201 26.43 -20.39 2.21
C LEU A 201 27.21 -21.71 2.31
N GLY A 202 28.28 -21.89 1.52
CA GLY A 202 29.12 -23.08 1.54
C GLY A 202 28.32 -24.37 1.34
N GLU A 203 28.47 -25.34 2.26
CA GLU A 203 27.75 -26.62 2.20
C GLU A 203 26.23 -26.48 2.14
N ARG A 204 25.65 -25.47 2.80
CA ARG A 204 24.20 -25.23 2.74
C ARG A 204 23.76 -24.82 1.34
N GLY A 205 24.60 -24.08 0.62
CA GLY A 205 24.38 -23.73 -0.78
C GLY A 205 24.36 -24.96 -1.68
N ALA A 206 25.30 -25.89 -1.47
CA ALA A 206 25.35 -27.14 -2.24
C ALA A 206 24.09 -28.00 -2.04
N VAL A 207 23.58 -28.10 -0.81
CA VAL A 207 22.33 -28.83 -0.52
C VAL A 207 21.13 -28.17 -1.19
N LEU A 208 21.04 -26.83 -1.16
CA LEU A 208 19.98 -26.07 -1.84
C LEU A 208 19.98 -26.32 -3.34
N ILE A 209 21.15 -26.28 -3.98
CA ILE A 209 21.30 -26.56 -5.43
C ILE A 209 20.83 -27.98 -5.73
N ALA A 210 21.27 -28.98 -4.96
CA ALA A 210 20.88 -30.37 -5.16
C ALA A 210 19.36 -30.57 -5.03
N THR A 211 18.75 -30.04 -3.96
CA THR A 211 17.30 -30.15 -3.73
C THR A 211 16.49 -29.43 -4.81
N THR A 212 17.00 -28.29 -5.29
CA THR A 212 16.36 -27.54 -6.38
C THR A 212 16.44 -28.30 -7.71
N ARG A 213 17.58 -28.94 -8.01
CA ARG A 213 17.74 -29.80 -9.18
C ARG A 213 16.80 -31.00 -9.13
N ASP A 214 16.67 -31.63 -7.96
CA ASP A 214 15.71 -32.72 -7.74
C ASP A 214 14.27 -32.26 -8.01
N LEU A 215 13.92 -31.04 -7.59
CA LEU A 215 12.60 -30.46 -7.87
C LEU A 215 12.37 -30.22 -9.36
N ILE A 216 13.35 -29.65 -10.07
CA ILE A 216 13.26 -29.39 -11.52
C ILE A 216 13.06 -30.71 -12.26
N HIS A 217 13.89 -31.71 -11.96
CA HIS A 217 13.78 -33.04 -12.57
C HIS A 217 12.43 -33.70 -12.27
N ALA A 218 11.95 -33.64 -11.02
CA ALA A 218 10.65 -34.19 -10.64
C ALA A 218 9.49 -33.48 -11.37
N LYS A 219 9.55 -32.16 -11.56
CA LYS A 219 8.56 -31.40 -12.35
C LYS A 219 8.58 -31.77 -13.83
N SER A 220 9.76 -31.97 -14.42
CA SER A 220 9.89 -32.42 -15.81
C SER A 220 9.25 -33.80 -16.01
N GLN A 221 9.54 -34.75 -15.11
CA GLN A 221 8.94 -36.08 -15.16
C GLN A 221 7.42 -36.05 -14.97
N LEU A 222 6.93 -35.18 -14.08
CA LEU A 222 5.50 -35.00 -13.87
C LEU A 222 4.81 -34.48 -15.15
N ALA A 223 5.42 -33.53 -15.85
CA ALA A 223 4.88 -33.00 -17.10
C ALA A 223 4.79 -34.07 -18.21
N GLU A 224 5.83 -34.90 -18.37
CA GLU A 224 5.83 -36.00 -19.34
C GLU A 224 4.72 -37.04 -19.06
N ILE A 225 4.45 -37.34 -17.79
CA ILE A 225 3.41 -38.29 -17.39
C ILE A 225 2.02 -37.65 -17.50
N ALA A 226 1.88 -36.37 -17.15
CA ALA A 226 0.62 -35.65 -17.26
C ALA A 226 0.12 -35.60 -18.72
N ASP A 227 1.02 -35.39 -19.68
CA ASP A 227 0.69 -35.38 -21.11
C ASP A 227 0.27 -36.75 -21.65
N THR A 228 0.69 -37.84 -21.00
CA THR A 228 0.41 -39.23 -21.42
C THR A 228 -0.72 -39.88 -20.62
N THR A 229 -1.22 -39.24 -19.56
CA THR A 229 -2.28 -39.77 -18.70
C THR A 229 -3.67 -39.48 -19.30
N PRO A 230 -4.53 -40.50 -19.51
CA PRO A 230 -5.88 -40.29 -20.02
C PRO A 230 -6.76 -39.52 -19.02
N ALA A 231 -7.77 -38.81 -19.51
CA ALA A 231 -8.73 -38.11 -18.65
C ALA A 231 -9.54 -39.09 -17.77
N PRO A 232 -9.89 -38.72 -16.53
CA PRO A 232 -10.68 -39.57 -15.65
C PRO A 232 -12.04 -39.94 -16.25
N ILE A 233 -12.44 -41.20 -16.14
CA ILE A 233 -13.74 -41.70 -16.58
C ILE A 233 -14.67 -41.82 -15.36
N ASP A 234 -15.76 -41.05 -15.35
CA ASP A 234 -16.73 -41.06 -14.25
C ASP A 234 -17.29 -42.46 -14.00
N GLY A 235 -17.05 -42.98 -12.79
CA GLY A 235 -17.57 -44.28 -12.34
C GLY A 235 -16.62 -45.47 -12.45
N GLU A 236 -15.41 -45.28 -13.02
CA GLU A 236 -14.35 -46.30 -13.03
C GLU A 236 -13.29 -46.05 -11.94
N PRO A 237 -12.66 -47.10 -11.38
CA PRO A 237 -11.54 -46.94 -10.46
C PRO A 237 -10.32 -46.36 -11.19
N ALA A 238 -9.52 -45.57 -10.47
CA ALA A 238 -8.33 -44.93 -11.00
C ALA A 238 -7.39 -45.95 -11.66
N SER A 239 -7.03 -45.67 -12.91
CA SER A 239 -6.07 -46.41 -13.72
C SER A 239 -4.66 -46.36 -13.10
N ALA A 240 -3.80 -47.30 -13.51
CA ALA A 240 -2.41 -47.32 -13.05
C ALA A 240 -1.66 -46.02 -13.40
N ALA A 241 -1.99 -45.38 -14.53
CA ALA A 241 -1.43 -44.11 -14.94
C ALA A 241 -1.87 -42.96 -14.02
N GLU A 242 -3.15 -42.91 -13.61
CA GLU A 242 -3.65 -41.91 -12.65
C GLU A 242 -3.01 -42.10 -11.26
N ILE A 243 -2.78 -43.34 -10.84
CA ILE A 243 -2.07 -43.64 -9.59
C ILE A 243 -0.60 -43.19 -9.66
N GLU A 244 0.08 -43.45 -10.78
CA GLU A 244 1.45 -42.99 -11.00
C GLU A 244 1.54 -41.45 -11.03
N LEU A 245 0.62 -40.78 -11.73
CA LEU A 245 0.53 -39.32 -11.76
C LEU A 245 0.37 -38.75 -10.34
N ALA A 246 -0.58 -39.27 -9.56
CA ALA A 246 -0.80 -38.83 -8.18
C ALA A 246 0.43 -39.06 -7.27
N GLN A 247 1.16 -40.16 -7.46
CA GLN A 247 2.41 -40.41 -6.72
C GLN A 247 3.51 -39.39 -7.08
N ARG A 248 3.60 -39.01 -8.37
CA ARG A 248 4.57 -38.01 -8.85
C ARG A 248 4.20 -36.61 -8.38
N GLU A 249 2.92 -36.26 -8.39
CA GLU A 249 2.42 -35.00 -7.82
C GLU A 249 2.79 -34.91 -6.33
N GLN A 250 2.60 -36.00 -5.58
CA GLN A 250 3.00 -36.06 -4.17
C GLN A 250 4.51 -35.91 -3.99
N ALA A 251 5.33 -36.58 -4.81
CA ALA A 251 6.78 -36.45 -4.74
C ALA A 251 7.27 -35.02 -5.03
N VAL A 252 6.68 -34.36 -6.03
CA VAL A 252 6.94 -32.94 -6.34
C VAL A 252 6.55 -32.06 -5.15
N SER A 253 5.36 -32.28 -4.57
CA SER A 253 4.87 -31.55 -3.41
C SER A 253 5.79 -31.72 -2.18
N ASP A 254 6.26 -32.93 -1.93
CA ASP A 254 7.16 -33.24 -0.82
C ASP A 254 8.52 -32.53 -0.99
N ILE A 255 9.13 -32.60 -2.17
CA ILE A 255 10.41 -31.90 -2.44
C ILE A 255 10.21 -30.39 -2.35
N GLN A 256 9.12 -29.87 -2.92
CA GLN A 256 8.81 -28.45 -2.87
C GLN A 256 8.61 -27.98 -1.42
N SER A 257 7.95 -28.77 -0.57
CA SER A 257 7.77 -28.46 0.84
C SER A 257 9.10 -28.37 1.59
N ARG A 258 10.03 -29.32 1.33
CA ARG A 258 11.39 -29.30 1.90
C ARG A 258 12.18 -28.08 1.45
N LEU A 259 12.14 -27.75 0.15
CA LEU A 259 12.79 -26.56 -0.38
C LEU A 259 12.20 -25.29 0.24
N LYS A 260 10.88 -25.24 0.43
CA LYS A 260 10.19 -24.13 1.08
C LYS A 260 10.57 -23.98 2.55
N GLU A 261 10.74 -25.07 3.29
CA GLU A 261 11.24 -25.03 4.68
C GLU A 261 12.66 -24.49 4.77
N MET A 262 13.53 -24.84 3.81
CA MET A 262 14.90 -24.34 3.75
C MET A 262 14.96 -22.86 3.35
N THR A 263 14.11 -22.43 2.41
CA THR A 263 14.11 -21.08 1.86
C THR A 263 13.26 -20.11 2.65
N SER A 264 12.20 -20.52 3.31
CA SER A 264 11.28 -19.62 4.02
C SER A 264 10.90 -20.18 5.39
N PRO A 265 11.89 -20.42 6.28
CA PRO A 265 11.62 -20.97 7.59
C PRO A 265 10.80 -20.00 8.45
N PHE A 266 10.04 -20.56 9.39
CA PHE A 266 9.41 -19.77 10.44
C PHE A 266 10.49 -19.12 11.31
N THR A 267 10.35 -17.82 11.56
CA THR A 267 11.33 -16.99 12.29
C THR A 267 10.64 -16.25 13.43
N PHE A 268 11.32 -16.12 14.56
CA PHE A 268 10.79 -15.50 15.76
C PHE A 268 11.21 -14.05 15.89
N ASP A 269 12.44 -13.69 15.51
CA ASP A 269 12.98 -12.33 15.75
C ASP A 269 12.09 -11.24 15.15
N ASP A 270 11.70 -11.38 13.88
CA ASP A 270 10.87 -10.43 13.16
C ASP A 270 9.45 -10.33 13.75
N ARG A 271 8.88 -11.44 14.20
CA ARG A 271 7.56 -11.49 14.84
C ARG A 271 7.56 -10.89 16.24
N ILE A 272 8.61 -11.15 17.02
CA ILE A 272 8.81 -10.55 18.34
C ILE A 272 8.95 -9.03 18.19
N TRP A 273 9.80 -8.57 17.28
CA TRP A 273 9.95 -7.14 17.01
C TRP A 273 8.65 -6.50 16.51
N GLY A 274 7.93 -7.17 15.60
CA GLY A 274 6.61 -6.71 15.14
C GLY A 274 5.61 -6.57 16.29
N THR A 275 5.63 -7.51 17.26
CA THR A 275 4.78 -7.46 18.46
C THR A 275 5.17 -6.31 19.39
N ILE A 276 6.47 -6.09 19.60
CA ILE A 276 6.97 -4.95 20.38
C ILE A 276 6.51 -3.63 19.76
N ILE A 277 6.61 -3.51 18.43
CA ILE A 277 6.14 -2.32 17.70
C ILE A 277 4.63 -2.13 17.81
N ALA A 278 3.85 -3.21 17.74
CA ALA A 278 2.43 -3.16 18.00
C ALA A 278 2.13 -2.66 19.42
N LEU A 279 2.83 -3.16 20.45
CA LEU A 279 2.67 -2.71 21.83
C LEU A 279 3.06 -1.23 22.03
N ILE A 280 4.13 -0.77 21.39
CA ILE A 280 4.51 0.66 21.40
C ILE A 280 3.39 1.48 20.75
N THR A 281 2.85 1.02 19.63
CA THR A 281 1.73 1.67 18.93
C THR A 281 0.50 1.75 19.83
N VAL A 282 0.15 0.66 20.53
CA VAL A 282 -0.93 0.67 21.54
C VAL A 282 -0.67 1.73 22.60
N GLY A 283 0.53 1.76 23.20
CA GLY A 283 0.88 2.74 24.23
C GLY A 283 0.74 4.19 23.77
N LEU A 284 1.10 4.49 22.52
CA LEU A 284 0.94 5.82 21.92
C LEU A 284 -0.52 6.15 21.61
N LEU A 285 -1.28 5.21 21.04
CA LEU A 285 -2.68 5.44 20.67
C LEU A 285 -3.60 5.57 21.90
N CYS A 286 -3.29 4.88 23.00
CA CYS A 286 -3.98 5.05 24.29
C CYS A 286 -3.88 6.49 24.83
N ARG A 287 -2.80 7.20 24.51
CA ARG A 287 -2.58 8.62 24.88
C ARG A 287 -2.83 9.57 23.69
N GLY A 288 -3.22 9.03 22.54
CA GLY A 288 -2.99 9.59 21.21
C GLY A 288 -3.83 10.83 20.90
N ARG A 289 -3.35 11.99 21.33
CA ARG A 289 -3.87 13.29 20.89
C ARG A 289 -3.48 13.53 19.43
N TYR A 290 -4.39 14.09 18.64
CA TYR A 290 -4.17 14.43 17.22
C TYR A 290 -2.80 15.10 16.94
N LYS A 291 -2.39 16.08 17.76
CA LYS A 291 -1.10 16.79 17.62
C LYS A 291 0.13 15.88 17.70
N LEU A 292 0.08 14.83 18.52
CA LEU A 292 1.19 13.87 18.64
C LEU A 292 1.35 13.09 17.35
N ILE A 293 0.24 12.55 16.84
CA ILE A 293 0.20 11.78 15.59
C ILE A 293 0.68 12.67 14.43
N GLN A 294 0.13 13.88 14.32
CA GLN A 294 0.49 14.84 13.27
C GLN A 294 1.98 15.19 13.27
N ASN A 295 2.55 15.56 14.43
CA ASN A 295 3.94 16.01 14.49
C ASN A 295 4.91 14.86 14.24
N LEU A 296 4.61 13.67 14.79
CA LEU A 296 5.44 12.49 14.60
C LEU A 296 5.42 12.03 13.14
N SER A 297 4.24 11.88 12.53
CA SER A 297 4.13 11.47 11.13
C SER A 297 4.76 12.49 10.19
N MET A 298 4.50 13.79 10.38
CA MET A 298 5.10 14.84 9.57
C MET A 298 6.63 14.81 9.62
N THR A 299 7.20 14.65 10.82
CA THR A 299 8.66 14.60 10.99
C THR A 299 9.26 13.39 10.29
N LEU A 300 8.67 12.20 10.49
CA LEU A 300 9.17 10.95 9.91
C LEU A 300 9.09 10.98 8.38
N VAL A 301 7.95 11.40 7.82
CA VAL A 301 7.71 11.43 6.37
C VAL A 301 8.62 12.43 5.67
N VAL A 302 8.71 13.66 6.19
CA VAL A 302 9.53 14.71 5.56
C VAL A 302 11.00 14.30 5.61
N SER A 303 11.49 13.89 6.78
CA SER A 303 12.89 13.49 6.95
C SER A 303 13.25 12.34 6.03
N PHE A 304 12.39 11.32 5.98
CA PHE A 304 12.65 10.17 5.14
C PHE A 304 12.53 10.47 3.65
N THR A 305 11.55 11.25 3.23
CA THR A 305 11.41 11.65 1.82
C THR A 305 12.70 12.32 1.32
N PHE A 306 13.30 13.20 2.13
CA PHE A 306 14.61 13.79 1.79
C PHE A 306 15.74 12.75 1.72
N ILE A 307 15.76 11.77 2.63
CA ILE A 307 16.73 10.66 2.60
C ILE A 307 16.55 9.84 1.31
N THR A 308 15.32 9.47 0.94
CA THR A 308 15.03 8.69 -0.26
C THR A 308 15.44 9.44 -1.54
N ILE A 309 15.14 10.74 -1.61
CA ILE A 309 15.56 11.59 -2.74
C ILE A 309 17.09 11.66 -2.80
N GLY A 310 17.76 11.87 -1.66
CA GLY A 310 19.22 11.85 -1.58
C GLY A 310 19.80 10.51 -2.05
N ASN A 311 19.16 9.40 -1.69
CA ASN A 311 19.57 8.06 -2.13
C ASN A 311 19.42 7.90 -3.64
N VAL A 312 18.32 8.33 -4.23
CA VAL A 312 18.15 8.29 -5.70
C VAL A 312 19.20 9.14 -6.39
N ILE A 313 19.39 10.39 -5.96
CA ILE A 313 20.38 11.29 -6.56
C ILE A 313 21.76 10.66 -6.52
N SER A 314 22.16 10.12 -5.37
CA SER A 314 23.46 9.47 -5.22
C SER A 314 23.57 8.17 -6.02
N LEU A 315 22.51 7.36 -6.10
CA LEU A 315 22.47 6.18 -6.96
C LEU A 315 22.72 6.54 -8.43
N GLN A 316 22.15 7.65 -8.90
CA GLN A 316 22.34 8.15 -10.26
C GLN A 316 23.75 8.72 -10.53
N THR A 317 24.61 8.87 -9.52
CA THR A 317 26.02 9.25 -9.73
C THR A 317 26.91 8.08 -10.15
N HIS A 318 26.42 6.84 -10.00
CA HIS A 318 27.16 5.63 -10.34
C HIS A 318 26.71 5.14 -11.71
N GLU A 319 27.63 5.03 -12.67
CA GLU A 319 27.32 4.69 -14.06
C GLU A 319 26.56 3.38 -14.22
N GLU A 320 26.78 2.41 -13.32
CA GLU A 320 26.12 1.09 -13.32
C GLU A 320 24.61 1.16 -13.01
N PHE A 321 24.16 2.19 -12.29
CA PHE A 321 22.77 2.35 -11.85
C PHE A 321 22.10 3.61 -12.43
N ALA A 322 22.84 4.42 -13.17
CA ALA A 322 22.35 5.66 -13.74
C ALA A 322 21.42 5.39 -14.92
N LEU A 323 20.18 5.85 -14.82
CA LEU A 323 19.22 5.88 -15.91
C LEU A 323 19.50 7.12 -16.76
N LYS A 324 19.56 6.94 -18.08
CA LYS A 324 19.76 8.04 -19.02
C LYS A 324 18.49 8.87 -19.12
N VAL A 325 18.63 10.11 -19.56
CA VAL A 325 17.48 11.00 -19.82
C VAL A 325 16.50 10.35 -20.79
N ASP A 326 17.01 9.61 -21.78
CA ASP A 326 16.20 8.86 -22.74
C ASP A 326 15.33 7.78 -22.07
N ASP A 327 15.82 7.13 -21.01
CA ASP A 327 15.06 6.14 -20.23
C ASP A 327 13.91 6.80 -19.48
N TYR A 328 14.12 7.99 -18.92
CA TYR A 328 13.06 8.77 -18.28
C TYR A 328 12.01 9.23 -19.30
N LEU A 329 12.43 9.70 -20.48
CA LEU A 329 11.51 10.07 -21.56
C LEU A 329 10.72 8.86 -22.06
N TYR A 330 11.36 7.69 -22.13
CA TYR A 330 10.70 6.43 -22.43
C TYR A 330 9.69 6.05 -21.34
N GLY A 331 10.04 6.11 -20.06
CA GLY A 331 9.09 5.85 -18.98
C GLY A 331 7.91 6.82 -18.93
N LEU A 332 8.10 8.05 -19.43
CA LEU A 332 7.03 9.05 -19.58
C LEU A 332 6.19 8.87 -20.84
N SER A 333 6.63 8.02 -21.77
CA SER A 333 5.84 7.68 -22.95
C SER A 333 4.78 6.64 -22.57
N PHE A 334 3.55 6.80 -23.07
CA PHE A 334 2.36 5.99 -22.71
C PHE A 334 2.40 4.55 -23.23
N HIS A 335 3.54 3.87 -23.08
CA HIS A 335 3.71 2.45 -23.39
C HIS A 335 3.24 1.61 -22.20
N ILE A 336 2.69 0.44 -22.54
CA ILE A 336 2.35 -0.61 -21.60
C ILE A 336 3.30 -1.77 -21.92
N PRO A 337 3.90 -2.44 -20.91
CA PRO A 337 4.79 -3.56 -21.17
C PRO A 337 4.05 -4.65 -21.96
N GLU A 338 4.74 -5.30 -22.90
CA GLU A 338 4.12 -6.25 -23.82
C GLU A 338 3.52 -7.47 -23.11
N GLY A 339 2.46 -8.01 -23.70
CA GLY A 339 1.78 -9.22 -23.20
C GLY A 339 0.79 -8.98 -22.05
N ILE A 340 0.04 -10.04 -21.74
CA ILE A 340 -0.98 -10.03 -20.67
C ILE A 340 -0.34 -9.79 -19.29
N ALA A 341 0.90 -10.27 -19.09
CA ALA A 341 1.65 -10.07 -17.85
C ALA A 341 1.98 -8.59 -17.61
N GLY A 342 2.43 -7.88 -18.64
CA GLY A 342 2.71 -6.44 -18.58
C GLY A 342 1.49 -5.60 -18.25
N LEU A 343 0.35 -5.91 -18.87
CA LEU A 343 -0.92 -5.26 -18.57
C LEU A 343 -1.41 -5.56 -17.14
N LYS A 344 -1.26 -6.81 -16.68
CA LYS A 344 -1.57 -7.20 -15.29
C LYS A 344 -0.74 -6.40 -14.29
N ALA A 345 0.57 -6.30 -14.52
CA ALA A 345 1.48 -5.51 -13.69
C ALA A 345 1.05 -4.03 -13.66
N ALA A 346 0.87 -3.39 -14.81
CA ALA A 346 0.45 -1.99 -14.92
C ALA A 346 -0.84 -1.68 -14.13
N MET A 347 -1.86 -2.53 -14.28
CA MET A 347 -3.16 -2.31 -13.63
C MET A 347 -3.10 -2.56 -12.13
N PHE A 348 -2.35 -3.58 -11.72
CA PHE A 348 -2.10 -3.87 -10.32
C PHE A 348 -1.35 -2.72 -9.62
N THR A 349 -0.30 -2.22 -10.27
CA THR A 349 0.45 -1.02 -9.87
C THR A 349 -0.48 0.17 -9.67
N PHE A 350 -1.35 0.48 -10.63
CA PHE A 350 -2.23 1.65 -10.53
C PHE A 350 -3.27 1.54 -9.39
N GLY A 351 -3.77 0.32 -9.13
CA GLY A 351 -4.73 0.06 -8.04
C GLY A 351 -4.13 0.27 -6.65
N ILE A 352 -2.86 -0.08 -6.46
CA ILE A 352 -2.18 -0.09 -5.16
C ILE A 352 -1.37 1.19 -4.90
N ILE A 353 -0.83 1.84 -5.94
CA ILE A 353 0.07 2.98 -5.77
C ILE A 353 -0.67 4.29 -5.47
N GLY A 354 -0.07 5.09 -4.59
CA GLY A 354 -0.55 6.39 -4.17
C GLY A 354 -1.66 6.29 -3.12
N VAL A 355 -2.66 7.17 -3.21
CA VAL A 355 -3.77 7.18 -2.26
C VAL A 355 -4.66 5.96 -2.47
N GLY A 356 -4.80 5.10 -1.45
CA GLY A 356 -5.75 4.00 -1.45
C GLY A 356 -7.16 4.45 -1.06
N ALA A 357 -8.12 3.53 -1.13
CA ALA A 357 -9.49 3.84 -0.79
C ALA A 357 -9.69 4.15 0.71
N SER A 358 -8.92 3.54 1.62
CA SER A 358 -8.98 3.89 3.05
C SER A 358 -8.48 5.30 3.30
N GLU A 359 -7.46 5.75 2.58
CA GLU A 359 -6.88 7.09 2.73
C GLU A 359 -7.83 8.16 2.19
N LEU A 360 -8.52 7.88 1.07
CA LEU A 360 -9.59 8.75 0.53
C LEU A 360 -10.72 8.95 1.54
N VAL A 361 -11.08 7.91 2.30
CA VAL A 361 -12.11 7.97 3.33
C VAL A 361 -11.58 8.59 4.63
N ALA A 362 -10.31 8.37 4.98
CA ALA A 362 -9.71 8.89 6.21
C ALA A 362 -9.36 10.38 6.13
N TYR A 363 -8.94 10.89 4.97
CA TYR A 363 -8.50 12.28 4.81
C TYR A 363 -9.53 13.32 5.29
N PRO A 364 -10.81 13.23 4.89
CA PRO A 364 -11.83 14.15 5.39
C PRO A 364 -11.98 14.10 6.91
N TYR A 365 -11.84 12.93 7.51
CA TYR A 365 -11.91 12.76 8.96
C TYR A 365 -10.80 13.56 9.66
N TRP A 366 -9.57 13.52 9.14
CA TRP A 366 -8.47 14.32 9.68
C TRP A 366 -8.70 15.83 9.53
N CYS A 367 -9.40 16.27 8.49
CA CYS A 367 -9.81 17.66 8.32
C CYS A 367 -10.83 18.08 9.38
N LEU A 368 -11.77 17.19 9.72
CA LEU A 368 -12.76 17.40 10.78
C LEU A 368 -12.08 17.49 12.15
N GLU A 369 -11.18 16.57 12.49
CA GLU A 369 -10.42 16.61 13.76
C GLU A 369 -9.52 17.83 13.90
N LYS A 370 -8.93 18.30 12.79
CA LYS A 370 -8.17 19.55 12.77
C LYS A 370 -9.06 20.77 13.05
N GLY A 371 -10.35 20.65 12.78
CA GLY A 371 -11.37 21.67 13.04
C GLY A 371 -11.85 22.41 11.79
N TYR A 372 -11.55 21.98 10.57
CA TYR A 372 -11.91 22.75 9.36
C TYR A 372 -13.41 23.05 9.25
N ALA A 373 -14.27 22.07 9.55
CA ALA A 373 -15.73 22.27 9.59
C ALA A 373 -16.14 23.19 10.74
N LYS A 374 -15.58 22.96 11.94
CA LYS A 374 -15.84 23.76 13.14
C LYS A 374 -15.49 25.24 12.93
N PHE A 375 -14.36 25.52 12.29
CA PHE A 375 -13.92 26.88 12.01
C PHE A 375 -14.81 27.59 10.96
N ALA A 376 -15.31 26.86 9.97
CA ALA A 376 -16.29 27.41 9.03
C ALA A 376 -17.63 27.77 9.72
N GLY A 377 -17.99 26.98 10.74
CA GLY A 377 -19.22 27.12 11.51
C GLY A 377 -20.41 26.40 10.90
N PRO A 378 -21.56 26.41 11.61
CA PRO A 378 -22.75 25.71 11.16
C PRO A 378 -23.24 26.31 9.85
N ARG A 379 -23.70 25.44 8.95
CA ARG A 379 -24.20 25.84 7.65
C ARG A 379 -25.39 26.78 7.81
N SER A 380 -25.29 27.95 7.16
CA SER A 380 -26.35 28.95 7.19
C SER A 380 -26.64 29.51 5.79
N PRO A 381 -27.84 30.08 5.58
CA PRO A 381 -28.16 30.78 4.33
C PRO A 381 -27.37 32.09 4.17
N ASP A 382 -26.71 32.57 5.23
CA ASP A 382 -25.90 33.79 5.19
C ASP A 382 -24.65 33.61 4.30
N GLU A 383 -24.29 34.67 3.58
CA GLU A 383 -23.10 34.70 2.72
C GLU A 383 -21.80 34.69 3.54
N SER A 384 -21.86 35.12 4.80
CA SER A 384 -20.69 35.08 5.70
C SER A 384 -20.18 33.64 5.92
N TRP A 385 -21.09 32.66 6.06
CA TRP A 385 -20.72 31.25 6.15
C TRP A 385 -20.07 30.77 4.85
N ALA A 386 -20.70 31.05 3.70
CA ALA A 386 -20.17 30.62 2.41
C ALA A 386 -18.76 31.17 2.17
N LYS A 387 -18.49 32.42 2.56
CA LYS A 387 -17.16 33.03 2.50
C LYS A 387 -16.13 32.33 3.39
N ARG A 388 -16.47 32.03 4.65
CA ARG A 388 -15.57 31.29 5.57
C ARG A 388 -15.33 29.87 5.09
N ALA A 389 -16.38 29.15 4.74
CA ALA A 389 -16.31 27.79 4.21
C ALA A 389 -15.41 27.73 2.96
N ARG A 390 -15.54 28.68 2.01
CA ARG A 390 -14.66 28.78 0.83
C ARG A 390 -13.19 28.95 1.21
N GLY A 391 -12.87 29.77 2.20
CA GLY A 391 -11.48 29.95 2.61
C GLY A 391 -10.91 28.73 3.33
N TRP A 392 -11.69 28.04 4.18
CA TRP A 392 -11.25 26.78 4.79
C TRP A 392 -11.12 25.64 3.77
N MET A 393 -11.98 25.61 2.75
CA MET A 393 -11.78 24.74 1.60
C MET A 393 -10.48 25.06 0.87
N MET A 394 -10.12 26.32 0.69
CA MET A 394 -8.84 26.66 0.06
C MET A 394 -7.65 26.12 0.87
N VAL A 395 -7.68 26.22 2.20
CA VAL A 395 -6.67 25.59 3.08
C VAL A 395 -6.60 24.08 2.85
N MET A 396 -7.77 23.42 2.77
CA MET A 396 -7.85 21.99 2.46
C MET A 396 -7.28 21.65 1.06
N HIS A 397 -7.47 22.49 0.05
CA HIS A 397 -6.87 22.27 -1.28
C HIS A 397 -5.34 22.33 -1.19
N TYR A 398 -4.77 23.36 -0.54
CA TYR A 398 -3.33 23.45 -0.35
C TYR A 398 -2.78 22.25 0.43
N ASP A 399 -3.49 21.81 1.47
CA ASP A 399 -3.12 20.65 2.28
C ASP A 399 -3.10 19.35 1.46
N ALA A 400 -4.17 19.08 0.69
CA ALA A 400 -4.26 17.92 -0.19
C ALA A 400 -3.19 17.95 -1.29
N PHE A 401 -3.03 19.06 -2.01
CA PHE A 401 -2.05 19.17 -3.10
C PHE A 401 -0.60 19.10 -2.60
N ALA A 402 -0.28 19.77 -1.47
CA ALA A 402 1.07 19.67 -0.89
C ALA A 402 1.38 18.23 -0.49
N SER A 403 0.43 17.53 0.14
CA SER A 403 0.61 16.13 0.47
C SER A 403 0.76 15.24 -0.76
N MET A 404 0.01 15.53 -1.84
CA MET A 404 0.13 14.86 -3.12
C MET A 404 1.51 14.97 -3.71
N VAL A 405 2.08 16.17 -3.73
CA VAL A 405 3.45 16.36 -4.21
C VAL A 405 4.44 15.56 -3.37
N VAL A 406 4.33 15.59 -2.05
CA VAL A 406 5.24 14.87 -1.14
C VAL A 406 5.18 13.36 -1.38
N TYR A 407 3.98 12.77 -1.33
CA TYR A 407 3.89 11.32 -1.53
C TYR A 407 4.26 10.92 -2.96
N THR A 408 3.93 11.72 -3.97
CA THR A 408 4.30 11.42 -5.37
C THR A 408 5.80 11.38 -5.56
N ILE A 409 6.53 12.38 -5.04
CA ILE A 409 7.99 12.41 -5.14
C ILE A 409 8.59 11.20 -4.43
N ALA A 410 8.10 10.85 -3.24
CA ALA A 410 8.57 9.67 -2.53
C ALA A 410 8.29 8.36 -3.31
N THR A 411 7.08 8.21 -3.87
CA THR A 411 6.71 7.08 -4.74
C THR A 411 7.63 6.97 -5.95
N LEU A 412 7.87 8.09 -6.65
CA LEU A 412 8.77 8.13 -7.80
C LEU A 412 10.20 7.75 -7.41
N ALA A 413 10.67 8.21 -6.24
CA ALA A 413 11.99 7.85 -5.76
C ALA A 413 12.12 6.33 -5.54
N PHE A 414 11.14 5.71 -4.90
CA PHE A 414 11.11 4.25 -4.72
C PHE A 414 10.99 3.46 -6.02
N PHE A 415 10.18 3.95 -6.95
CA PHE A 415 10.04 3.34 -8.26
C PHE A 415 11.35 3.35 -9.04
N VAL A 416 12.00 4.53 -9.11
CA VAL A 416 13.29 4.71 -9.77
C VAL A 416 14.35 3.84 -9.11
N MET A 417 14.36 3.72 -7.78
CA MET A 417 15.26 2.80 -7.10
C MET A 417 15.03 1.35 -7.51
N GLY A 418 13.78 0.89 -7.59
CA GLY A 418 13.47 -0.46 -8.07
C GLY A 418 13.91 -0.69 -9.51
N ALA A 419 13.64 0.27 -10.40
CA ALA A 419 14.02 0.19 -11.81
C ALA A 419 15.54 0.28 -12.05
N ALA A 420 16.24 1.12 -11.29
CA ALA A 420 17.68 1.31 -11.45
C ALA A 420 18.48 0.17 -10.81
N ALA A 421 18.14 -0.24 -9.58
CA ALA A 421 18.96 -1.17 -8.81
C ALA A 421 18.53 -2.64 -8.96
N LEU A 422 17.24 -2.92 -9.09
CA LEU A 422 16.72 -4.31 -9.07
C LEU A 422 16.41 -4.84 -10.45
N TYR A 423 15.73 -4.03 -11.29
CA TYR A 423 15.38 -4.44 -12.65
C TYR A 423 16.63 -4.76 -13.47
N GLN A 424 17.71 -3.98 -13.34
CA GLN A 424 18.95 -4.24 -14.08
C GLN A 424 19.65 -5.57 -13.72
N GLN A 425 19.29 -6.16 -12.58
CA GLN A 425 19.81 -7.45 -12.11
C GLN A 425 18.78 -8.58 -12.27
N GLY A 426 17.58 -8.27 -12.74
CA GLY A 426 16.48 -9.24 -12.82
C GLY A 426 16.12 -9.84 -11.46
N LEU A 427 16.31 -9.08 -10.37
CA LEU A 427 15.95 -9.50 -9.02
C LEU A 427 14.58 -8.93 -8.68
N VAL A 428 13.61 -9.82 -8.44
CA VAL A 428 12.29 -9.42 -7.93
C VAL A 428 12.24 -9.78 -6.45
N PRO A 429 12.35 -8.80 -5.54
CA PRO A 429 12.34 -9.09 -4.11
C PRO A 429 10.97 -9.64 -3.71
N GLU A 430 10.96 -10.66 -2.85
CA GLU A 430 9.74 -11.28 -2.35
C GLU A 430 9.82 -11.73 -0.89
N GLY A 431 8.65 -11.79 -0.23
CA GLY A 431 8.48 -12.39 1.08
C GLY A 431 9.37 -11.76 2.15
N MET A 432 10.13 -12.60 2.85
CA MET A 432 11.03 -12.14 3.91
C MET A 432 12.28 -11.42 3.41
N ARG A 433 12.59 -11.46 2.11
CA ARG A 433 13.80 -10.85 1.54
C ARG A 433 13.58 -9.46 0.98
N MET A 434 12.37 -8.92 1.11
CA MET A 434 12.04 -7.59 0.60
C MET A 434 13.05 -6.54 1.06
N VAL A 435 13.23 -6.43 2.38
CA VAL A 435 14.07 -5.40 2.99
C VAL A 435 15.56 -5.71 2.77
N SER A 436 15.97 -6.98 2.90
CA SER A 436 17.38 -7.37 2.80
C SER A 436 17.93 -7.24 1.38
N THR A 437 17.15 -7.66 0.37
CA THR A 437 17.57 -7.53 -1.04
C THR A 437 17.72 -6.06 -1.39
N LEU A 438 16.83 -5.18 -0.93
CA LEU A 438 16.99 -3.74 -1.12
C LEU A 438 18.29 -3.23 -0.48
N ILE A 439 18.55 -3.56 0.78
CA ILE A 439 19.78 -3.14 1.49
C ILE A 439 21.04 -3.57 0.74
N GLU A 440 21.11 -4.84 0.31
CA GLU A 440 22.30 -5.39 -0.34
C GLU A 440 22.68 -4.64 -1.62
N GLN A 441 21.70 -4.04 -2.31
CA GLN A 441 21.97 -3.21 -3.50
C GLN A 441 22.57 -1.85 -3.18
N TYR A 442 22.37 -1.32 -1.97
CA TYR A 442 22.87 0.01 -1.60
C TYR A 442 24.25 -0.03 -0.96
N VAL A 443 24.67 -1.17 -0.40
CA VAL A 443 25.98 -1.30 0.26
C VAL A 443 27.14 -0.95 -0.69
N PRO A 444 27.18 -1.41 -1.96
CA PRO A 444 28.25 -1.05 -2.89
C PRO A 444 28.34 0.45 -3.18
N VAL A 445 27.19 1.15 -3.22
CA VAL A 445 27.07 2.56 -3.62
C VAL A 445 27.45 3.53 -2.49
N PHE A 446 27.17 3.16 -1.24
CA PHE A 446 27.24 4.07 -0.10
C PHE A 446 28.11 3.55 1.07
N GLY A 447 28.70 2.35 0.93
CA GLY A 447 29.52 1.70 1.95
C GLY A 447 28.73 1.16 3.15
N GLU A 448 29.41 0.76 4.22
CA GLU A 448 28.78 0.11 5.38
C GLU A 448 27.82 1.04 6.15
N HIS A 449 28.04 2.35 6.15
CA HIS A 449 27.16 3.31 6.80
C HIS A 449 25.77 3.40 6.14
N ALA A 450 25.68 3.06 4.86
CA ALA A 450 24.44 3.02 4.08
C ALA A 450 23.42 2.03 4.63
N ARG A 451 23.91 0.88 5.08
CA ARG A 451 23.07 -0.18 5.65
C ARG A 451 22.29 0.37 6.84
N TRP A 452 22.96 1.12 7.70
CA TRP A 452 22.34 1.73 8.88
C TRP A 452 21.39 2.87 8.51
N LEU A 453 21.78 3.72 7.55
CA LEU A 453 20.91 4.80 7.07
C LEU A 453 19.61 4.25 6.47
N PHE A 454 19.72 3.21 5.63
CA PHE A 454 18.56 2.54 5.03
C PHE A 454 17.70 1.86 6.09
N LEU A 455 18.29 1.10 7.01
CA LEU A 455 17.54 0.40 8.06
C LEU A 455 16.77 1.36 8.96
N ILE A 456 17.41 2.45 9.41
CA ILE A 456 16.75 3.49 10.21
C ILE A 456 15.61 4.12 9.41
N GLY A 457 15.84 4.42 8.14
CA GLY A 457 14.83 4.96 7.25
C GLY A 457 13.64 4.01 7.05
N ALA A 458 13.89 2.75 6.71
CA ALA A 458 12.88 1.72 6.52
C ALA A 458 12.04 1.50 7.79
N ILE A 459 12.68 1.43 8.97
CA ILE A 459 12.00 1.34 10.27
C ILE A 459 11.12 2.57 10.49
N ALA A 460 11.67 3.77 10.36
CA ALA A 460 10.95 5.04 10.59
C ALA A 460 9.67 5.14 9.75
N VAL A 461 9.77 4.71 8.50
CA VAL A 461 8.76 4.83 7.47
C VAL A 461 7.66 3.81 7.61
N LEU A 462 8.03 2.53 7.63
CA LEU A 462 7.08 1.44 7.83
C LEU A 462 6.36 1.61 9.17
N TYR A 463 7.06 2.09 10.20
CA TYR A 463 6.45 2.41 11.48
C TYR A 463 5.47 3.59 11.39
N SER A 464 5.85 4.70 10.73
CA SER A 464 4.94 5.84 10.57
C SER A 464 3.65 5.44 9.85
N THR A 465 3.76 4.60 8.82
CA THR A 465 2.59 4.08 8.11
C THR A 465 1.73 3.22 9.01
N PHE A 466 2.32 2.27 9.74
CA PHE A 466 1.59 1.41 10.66
C PHE A 466 0.87 2.20 11.76
N LEU A 467 1.55 3.20 12.35
CA LEU A 467 0.99 4.05 13.39
C LEU A 467 -0.19 4.87 12.87
N VAL A 468 -0.02 5.56 11.74
CA VAL A 468 -1.07 6.44 11.18
C VAL A 468 -2.25 5.62 10.68
N ALA A 469 -2.00 4.48 10.02
CA ALA A 469 -3.06 3.58 9.55
C ALA A 469 -3.94 3.12 10.71
N ASN A 470 -3.35 2.60 11.80
CA ASN A 470 -4.12 2.19 12.97
C ASN A 470 -4.85 3.34 13.66
N ALA A 471 -4.23 4.53 13.71
CA ALA A 471 -4.89 5.73 14.22
C ALA A 471 -6.13 6.11 13.40
N GLY A 472 -6.03 6.04 12.07
CA GLY A 472 -7.14 6.29 11.15
C GLY A 472 -8.22 5.22 11.25
N PHE A 473 -7.83 3.95 11.30
CA PHE A 473 -8.78 2.83 11.41
C PHE A 473 -9.58 2.91 12.70
N ALA A 474 -8.94 3.20 13.84
CA ALA A 474 -9.64 3.35 15.10
C ALA A 474 -10.79 4.37 15.01
N ARG A 475 -10.53 5.52 14.36
CA ARG A 475 -11.53 6.57 14.12
C ARG A 475 -12.65 6.12 13.20
N LEU A 476 -12.30 5.49 12.08
CA LEU A 476 -13.28 5.06 11.09
C LEU A 476 -14.15 3.89 11.60
N TYR A 477 -13.59 2.95 12.36
CA TYR A 477 -14.38 1.90 13.02
C TYR A 477 -15.30 2.48 14.09
N THR A 478 -14.84 3.44 14.89
CA THR A 478 -15.69 4.17 15.84
C THR A 478 -16.84 4.88 15.13
N ASP A 479 -16.56 5.55 14.01
CA ASP A 479 -17.57 6.22 13.18
C ASP A 479 -18.56 5.24 12.56
N PHE A 480 -18.08 4.09 12.08
CA PHE A 480 -18.94 3.03 11.56
C PHE A 480 -19.95 2.53 12.62
N LEU A 481 -19.55 2.41 13.89
CA LEU A 481 -20.47 2.06 14.98
C LEU A 481 -21.55 3.13 15.22
N LYS A 482 -21.23 4.41 15.02
CA LYS A 482 -22.21 5.51 15.09
C LYS A 482 -23.20 5.42 13.95
N VAL A 483 -22.71 5.24 12.72
CA VAL A 483 -23.57 5.13 11.53
C VAL A 483 -24.47 3.89 11.59
N LEU A 484 -24.02 2.81 12.23
CA LEU A 484 -24.85 1.64 12.51
C LEU A 484 -25.95 1.87 13.56
N GLY A 485 -25.89 2.95 14.34
CA GLY A 485 -26.78 3.21 15.46
C GLY A 485 -26.47 2.41 16.73
N VAL A 486 -25.29 1.79 16.82
CA VAL A 486 -24.84 1.03 18.03
C VAL A 486 -24.27 1.96 19.10
N MET A 487 -23.78 3.13 18.69
CA MET A 487 -23.17 4.13 19.57
C MET A 487 -23.82 5.50 19.38
N ASP A 488 -24.08 6.20 20.47
CA ASP A 488 -24.57 7.59 20.44
C ASP A 488 -23.49 8.53 19.89
N PRO A 489 -23.74 9.25 18.78
CA PRO A 489 -22.78 10.18 18.21
C PRO A 489 -22.40 11.35 19.09
N HIS A 490 -23.35 11.86 19.89
CA HIS A 490 -23.22 13.10 20.66
C HIS A 490 -22.52 12.87 22.02
N ASN A 491 -22.13 11.63 22.32
CA ASN A 491 -21.45 11.29 23.55
C ASN A 491 -19.93 11.21 23.36
N GLU A 492 -19.24 12.32 23.67
CA GLU A 492 -17.78 12.45 23.58
C GLU A 492 -17.03 11.33 24.33
N LYS A 493 -17.50 10.96 25.53
CA LYS A 493 -16.81 9.95 26.36
C LYS A 493 -16.85 8.56 25.72
N THR A 494 -17.98 8.21 25.10
CA THR A 494 -18.13 6.91 24.43
C THR A 494 -17.34 6.88 23.13
N HIS A 495 -17.31 8.00 22.40
CA HIS A 495 -16.45 8.18 21.22
C HIS A 495 -14.97 7.97 21.56
N ASP A 496 -14.45 8.70 22.54
CA ASP A 496 -13.03 8.62 22.92
C ASP A 496 -12.65 7.24 23.46
N ARG A 497 -13.56 6.62 24.23
CA ARG A 497 -13.36 5.25 24.71
C ARG A 497 -13.32 4.25 23.56
N SER A 498 -14.18 4.39 22.56
CA SER A 498 -14.19 3.51 21.38
C SER A 498 -12.89 3.65 20.58
N ILE A 499 -12.43 4.88 20.33
CA ILE A 499 -11.14 5.11 19.66
C ILE A 499 -9.99 4.48 20.44
N MET A 500 -9.99 4.63 21.77
CA MET A 500 -8.98 4.01 22.63
C MET A 500 -9.01 2.47 22.53
N ILE A 501 -10.20 1.85 22.58
CA ILE A 501 -10.34 0.39 22.48
C ILE A 501 -9.84 -0.11 21.11
N PHE A 502 -10.27 0.51 20.02
CA PHE A 502 -9.77 0.12 18.69
C PHE A 502 -8.28 0.40 18.53
N GLY A 503 -7.77 1.49 19.11
CA GLY A 503 -6.34 1.80 19.15
C GLY A 503 -5.50 0.77 19.92
N MET A 504 -6.10 0.02 20.85
CA MET A 504 -5.47 -1.12 21.52
C MET A 504 -5.61 -2.41 20.71
N VAL A 505 -6.80 -2.69 20.20
CA VAL A 505 -7.14 -3.98 19.60
C VAL A 505 -6.58 -4.13 18.19
N LEU A 506 -6.68 -3.10 17.34
CA LEU A 506 -6.30 -3.20 15.94
C LEU A 506 -4.80 -3.46 15.73
N PRO A 507 -3.86 -2.78 16.41
CA PRO A 507 -2.44 -3.10 16.26
C PRO A 507 -2.11 -4.53 16.70
N MET A 508 -2.80 -5.02 17.74
CA MET A 508 -2.61 -6.40 18.23
C MET A 508 -3.17 -7.45 17.26
N ILE A 509 -4.30 -7.17 16.60
CA ILE A 509 -4.79 -8.03 15.51
C ILE A 509 -3.77 -8.06 14.36
N CYS A 510 -3.22 -6.90 13.96
CA CYS A 510 -2.21 -6.84 12.91
C CYS A 510 -0.98 -7.67 13.26
N ALA A 511 -0.47 -7.57 14.49
CA ALA A 511 0.62 -8.42 14.96
C ALA A 511 0.21 -9.90 14.93
N GLY A 512 -0.98 -10.24 15.42
CA GLY A 512 -1.51 -11.61 15.41
C GLY A 512 -1.63 -12.21 14.02
N VAL A 513 -2.00 -11.42 13.01
CA VAL A 513 -2.00 -11.86 11.60
C VAL A 513 -0.59 -12.23 11.14
N TYR A 514 0.43 -11.46 11.53
CA TYR A 514 1.81 -11.75 11.16
C TYR A 514 2.39 -12.99 11.87
N TRP A 515 1.85 -13.35 13.04
CA TRP A 515 2.18 -14.60 13.73
C TRP A 515 1.66 -15.86 13.04
N ILE A 516 0.72 -15.72 12.08
CA ILE A 516 0.24 -16.86 11.30
C ILE A 516 1.42 -17.50 10.54
N PRO A 517 1.63 -18.83 10.65
CA PRO A 517 2.68 -19.50 9.90
C PRO A 517 2.57 -19.21 8.40
N ASN A 518 3.69 -18.95 7.74
CA ASN A 518 3.76 -18.59 6.32
C ASN A 518 3.08 -17.26 5.93
N ALA A 519 2.76 -16.39 6.88
CA ALA A 519 2.31 -15.03 6.57
C ALA A 519 3.38 -14.28 5.74
N ASN A 520 3.10 -14.05 4.46
CA ASN A 520 3.97 -13.32 3.56
C ASN A 520 3.58 -11.82 3.59
N PRO A 521 4.46 -10.91 4.05
CA PRO A 521 4.17 -9.47 4.11
C PRO A 521 3.73 -8.89 2.77
N VAL A 522 4.41 -9.27 1.68
CA VAL A 522 4.13 -8.77 0.34
C VAL A 522 2.71 -9.18 -0.06
N ALA A 523 2.40 -10.46 0.06
CA ALA A 523 1.09 -10.99 -0.31
C ALA A 523 -0.04 -10.34 0.51
N LEU A 524 0.16 -10.13 1.81
CA LEU A 524 -0.79 -9.45 2.68
C LEU A 524 -1.04 -8.00 2.25
N VAL A 525 0.03 -7.26 1.92
CA VAL A 525 -0.08 -5.88 1.43
C VAL A 525 -0.78 -5.84 0.08
N MET A 526 -0.43 -6.76 -0.82
CA MET A 526 -1.03 -6.89 -2.15
C MET A 526 -2.53 -7.22 -2.08
N PHE A 527 -2.93 -8.10 -1.16
CA PHE A 527 -4.33 -8.47 -0.95
C PHE A 527 -5.17 -7.30 -0.41
N GLY A 528 -4.64 -6.52 0.53
CA GLY A 528 -5.31 -5.29 1.00
C GLY A 528 -5.45 -4.25 -0.10
N GLY A 529 -4.39 -4.04 -0.90
CA GLY A 529 -4.44 -3.13 -2.05
C GLY A 529 -5.48 -3.53 -3.12
N LEU A 530 -5.69 -4.84 -3.33
CA LEU A 530 -6.71 -5.35 -4.24
C LEU A 530 -8.14 -4.97 -3.78
N THR A 531 -8.48 -5.18 -2.51
CA THR A 531 -9.81 -4.82 -2.00
C THR A 531 -10.01 -3.31 -1.98
N GLN A 532 -8.96 -2.53 -1.76
CA GLN A 532 -9.02 -1.09 -1.94
C GLN A 532 -9.29 -0.68 -3.38
N ALA A 533 -8.63 -1.30 -4.37
CA ALA A 533 -8.83 -0.97 -5.78
C ALA A 533 -10.29 -1.12 -6.21
N VAL A 534 -10.97 -2.16 -5.72
CA VAL A 534 -12.39 -2.41 -5.99
C VAL A 534 -13.32 -1.35 -5.34
N MET A 535 -12.90 -0.70 -4.25
CA MET A 535 -13.63 0.41 -3.63
C MET A 535 -13.54 1.72 -4.44
N LEU A 536 -12.45 1.91 -5.21
CA LEU A 536 -12.18 3.18 -5.90
C LEU A 536 -13.28 3.64 -6.88
N PRO A 537 -13.87 2.78 -7.73
CA PRO A 537 -15.00 3.17 -8.60
C PRO A 537 -16.21 3.64 -7.78
N MET A 538 -16.45 3.04 -6.61
CA MET A 538 -17.57 3.39 -5.75
C MET A 538 -17.37 4.78 -5.13
N LEU A 539 -16.15 5.09 -4.68
CA LEU A 539 -15.79 6.42 -4.18
C LEU A 539 -15.76 7.48 -5.30
N ALA A 540 -15.34 7.11 -6.51
CA ALA A 540 -15.43 7.97 -7.67
C ALA A 540 -16.89 8.36 -7.98
N PHE A 541 -17.80 7.38 -7.93
CA PHE A 541 -19.23 7.63 -8.12
C PHE A 541 -19.82 8.49 -6.98
N ALA A 542 -19.43 8.21 -5.73
CA ALA A 542 -19.78 9.03 -4.57
C ALA A 542 -19.41 10.50 -4.77
N ALA A 543 -18.17 10.76 -5.19
CA ALA A 543 -17.66 12.11 -5.42
C ALA A 543 -18.46 12.86 -6.51
N LEU A 544 -18.84 12.19 -7.60
CA LEU A 544 -19.70 12.79 -8.62
C LEU A 544 -21.09 13.15 -8.07
N ILE A 545 -21.69 12.29 -7.25
CA ILE A 545 -22.98 12.59 -6.62
C ILE A 545 -22.85 13.77 -5.67
N PHE A 546 -21.83 13.79 -4.82
CA PHE A 546 -21.58 14.91 -3.92
C PHE A 546 -21.41 16.20 -4.71
N ARG A 547 -20.60 16.18 -5.76
CA ARG A 547 -20.32 17.33 -6.63
C ARG A 547 -21.58 17.90 -7.28
N TYR A 548 -22.39 17.05 -7.92
CA TYR A 548 -23.48 17.50 -8.79
C TYR A 548 -24.87 17.55 -8.12
N ARG A 549 -25.06 16.87 -6.99
CA ARG A 549 -26.39 16.77 -6.36
C ARG A 549 -26.46 17.26 -4.91
N MET A 550 -25.35 17.24 -4.17
CA MET A 550 -25.40 17.46 -2.72
C MET A 550 -24.55 18.65 -2.23
N THR A 551 -23.62 19.16 -3.03
CA THR A 551 -22.81 20.33 -2.67
C THR A 551 -23.62 21.63 -2.77
N ASP A 552 -23.43 22.54 -1.81
CA ASP A 552 -24.02 23.89 -1.85
C ASP A 552 -23.56 24.65 -3.12
N SER A 553 -24.48 25.26 -3.85
CA SER A 553 -24.20 25.95 -5.12
C SER A 553 -23.17 27.08 -4.97
N ARG A 554 -23.05 27.68 -3.78
CA ARG A 554 -22.08 28.74 -3.46
C ARG A 554 -20.65 28.23 -3.28
N LEU A 555 -20.48 26.91 -3.17
CA LEU A 555 -19.23 26.21 -2.93
C LEU A 555 -18.76 25.38 -4.14
N CYS A 556 -19.56 25.37 -5.20
CA CYS A 556 -19.27 24.64 -6.43
C CYS A 556 -18.04 25.21 -7.16
N PRO A 557 -17.02 24.40 -7.49
CA PRO A 557 -15.91 24.82 -8.34
C PRO A 557 -16.32 25.05 -9.80
N GLY A 558 -15.38 25.53 -10.60
CA GLY A 558 -15.58 25.81 -12.03
C GLY A 558 -15.47 24.59 -12.94
N ARG A 559 -15.70 24.80 -14.24
CA ARG A 559 -15.74 23.75 -15.27
C ARG A 559 -14.45 22.94 -15.43
N LEU A 560 -13.29 23.58 -15.28
CA LEU A 560 -12.00 22.88 -15.35
C LEU A 560 -11.90 21.80 -14.28
N TRP A 561 -12.37 22.11 -13.07
CA TRP A 561 -12.39 21.16 -11.96
C TRP A 561 -13.32 19.99 -12.25
N ASP A 562 -14.49 20.25 -12.83
CA ASP A 562 -15.45 19.21 -13.23
C ASP A 562 -14.83 18.25 -14.24
N THR A 563 -14.10 18.77 -15.23
CA THR A 563 -13.37 17.94 -16.21
C THR A 563 -12.32 17.07 -15.52
N LEU A 564 -11.50 17.65 -14.63
CA LEU A 564 -10.45 16.90 -13.91
C LEU A 564 -11.03 15.85 -12.97
N LEU A 565 -12.14 16.16 -12.30
CA LEU A 565 -12.87 15.20 -11.47
C LEU A 565 -13.41 14.03 -12.32
N ILE A 566 -14.02 14.32 -13.47
CA ILE A 566 -14.51 13.26 -14.37
C ILE A 566 -13.35 12.38 -14.85
N ILE A 567 -12.22 12.97 -15.26
CA ILE A 567 -11.02 12.22 -15.65
C ILE A 567 -10.54 11.34 -14.49
N SER A 568 -10.51 11.88 -13.27
CA SER A 568 -10.18 11.09 -12.08
C SER A 568 -11.14 9.94 -11.86
N CYS A 569 -12.44 10.16 -11.99
CA CYS A 569 -13.45 9.12 -11.81
C CYS A 569 -13.32 8.02 -12.87
N ILE A 570 -13.03 8.38 -14.13
CA ILE A 570 -12.77 7.42 -15.21
C ILE A 570 -11.53 6.60 -14.88
N GLY A 571 -10.42 7.24 -14.52
CA GLY A 571 -9.17 6.54 -14.19
C GLY A 571 -9.34 5.57 -13.01
N LEU A 572 -10.02 6.00 -11.94
CA LEU A 572 -10.34 5.15 -10.80
C LEU A 572 -11.28 4.00 -11.15
N THR A 573 -12.22 4.22 -12.06
CA THR A 573 -13.14 3.18 -12.54
C THR A 573 -12.42 2.14 -13.37
N ILE A 574 -11.58 2.57 -14.32
CA ILE A 574 -10.75 1.69 -15.15
C ILE A 574 -9.89 0.80 -14.24
N ALA A 575 -9.20 1.41 -13.28
CA ALA A 575 -8.40 0.68 -12.31
C ALA A 575 -9.20 -0.37 -11.55
N GLY A 576 -10.25 0.05 -10.84
CA GLY A 576 -10.99 -0.87 -9.97
C GLY A 576 -11.70 -1.98 -10.72
N VAL A 577 -12.35 -1.67 -11.85
CA VAL A 577 -13.08 -2.66 -12.66
C VAL A 577 -12.11 -3.65 -13.31
N PHE A 578 -11.00 -3.17 -13.85
CA PHE A 578 -10.03 -4.02 -14.53
C PHE A 578 -9.27 -4.90 -13.53
N THR A 579 -8.87 -4.35 -12.38
CA THR A 579 -8.27 -5.14 -11.30
C THR A 579 -9.24 -6.21 -10.79
N ALA A 580 -10.53 -5.91 -10.65
CA ALA A 580 -11.55 -6.91 -10.30
C ALA A 580 -11.68 -8.01 -11.37
N PHE A 581 -11.70 -7.62 -12.65
CA PHE A 581 -11.80 -8.54 -13.77
C PHE A 581 -10.60 -9.50 -13.84
N LEU A 582 -9.38 -8.98 -13.70
CA LEU A 582 -8.16 -9.79 -13.69
C LEU A 582 -8.14 -10.85 -12.58
N LYS A 583 -8.85 -10.60 -11.46
CA LYS A 583 -8.95 -11.57 -10.37
C LYS A 583 -9.99 -12.66 -10.63
N ILE A 584 -11.06 -12.34 -11.37
CA ILE A 584 -12.13 -13.28 -11.70
C ILE A 584 -11.75 -14.15 -12.90
N ALA A 585 -11.01 -13.59 -13.86
CA ALA A 585 -10.54 -14.28 -15.06
C ALA A 585 -9.19 -15.02 -14.86
N GLY A 586 -8.65 -14.97 -13.64
CA GLY A 586 -7.32 -15.49 -13.29
C GLY A 586 -7.37 -16.82 -12.57
#